data_AF-W9UTF7-F1
#
_entry.id   AF-W9UTF7-F1
#
_cell.length_a   1.000
_cell.length_b   1.000
_cell.length_c   1.000
_cell.angle_alpha   90.00
_cell.angle_beta   90.00
_cell.angle_gamma   90.00
#
_symmetry.space_group_name_H-M   'P 1'
#
loop_
_entity.id
_entity.type
_entity.pdbx_description
1 polymer ?
#
loop_
_entity_poly.entity_id
_entity_poly.type
_entity_poly.pdbx_seq_one_letter_code
_entity_poly.pdbx_strand_id
1 'polypeptide(L)' 'MACVTGERALLASRTLLIDDSLPVLNSAARYGVGYLLSIAQPDSQLPARSVDRFNAIHDFEEVMPTNDPTL' A
#
# COMPACT_ATOMS: atom_id res chain seq x y z
N MET A 1 28.65 -13.10 -4.61
CA MET A 1 27.59 -12.20 -5.11
C MET A 1 26.29 -13.00 -5.13
N ALA A 2 25.55 -12.99 -4.03
CA ALA A 2 24.25 -13.67 -3.96
C ALA A 2 23.21 -12.70 -4.54
N CYS A 3 22.82 -12.93 -5.79
CA CYS A 3 21.65 -12.27 -6.37
C CYS A 3 20.43 -12.90 -5.69
N VAL A 4 19.73 -12.14 -4.85
CA VAL A 4 18.43 -12.56 -4.32
C VAL A 4 17.42 -12.38 -5.46
N THR A 5 17.36 -13.35 -6.37
CA THR A 5 16.27 -13.44 -7.36
C THR A 5 15.14 -14.24 -6.71
N GLY A 6 14.40 -13.58 -5.83
CA GLY A 6 13.27 -14.16 -5.12
C GLY A 6 11.95 -13.58 -5.60
N GLU A 7 11.54 -13.88 -6.83
CA GLU A 7 10.20 -13.53 -7.30
C GLU A 7 9.19 -14.49 -6.63
N ARG A 8 8.67 -14.09 -5.47
CA ARG A 8 7.56 -14.81 -4.83
C ARG A 8 6.27 -14.46 -5.56
N ALA A 9 5.64 -15.47 -6.16
CA ALA A 9 4.29 -15.32 -6.68
C ALA A 9 3.36 -14.90 -5.53
N LEU A 10 2.73 -13.74 -5.69
CA LEU A 10 1.75 -13.20 -4.77
C LEU A 10 0.35 -13.50 -5.31
N LEU A 11 -0.58 -13.90 -4.44
CA LEU A 11 -2.00 -13.96 -4.80
C LEU A 11 -2.55 -12.54 -4.77
N ALA A 12 -2.80 -11.94 -5.93
CA ALA A 12 -3.24 -10.54 -6.04
C ALA A 12 -4.39 -10.20 -5.09
N SER A 13 -5.39 -11.09 -4.95
CA SER A 13 -6.54 -10.89 -4.07
C SER A 13 -6.21 -10.84 -2.56
N ARG A 14 -5.02 -11.29 -2.16
CA ARG A 14 -4.51 -11.25 -0.77
C ARG A 14 -3.34 -10.30 -0.60
N THR A 15 -3.05 -9.51 -1.63
CA THR A 15 -1.95 -8.55 -1.64
C THR A 15 -2.47 -7.16 -1.30
N LEU A 16 -1.71 -6.45 -0.46
CA LEU A 16 -1.86 -5.02 -0.21
C LEU A 16 -0.85 -4.25 -1.05
N LEU A 17 -1.35 -3.30 -1.84
CA LEU A 17 -0.51 -2.31 -2.52
C LEU A 17 -0.76 -0.92 -1.90
N ILE A 18 0.34 -0.24 -1.58
CA ILE A 18 0.34 1.12 -1.03
C ILE A 18 1.18 1.99 -1.95
N ASP A 19 0.59 3.05 -2.51
CA ASP A 19 1.25 3.92 -3.50
C ASP A 19 0.62 5.32 -3.48
N ASP A 20 1.37 6.38 -3.77
CA ASP A 20 0.84 7.75 -3.83
C ASP A 20 0.23 8.10 -5.21
N SER A 21 0.42 7.23 -6.20
CA SER A 21 -0.05 7.40 -7.57
C SER A 21 -1.41 6.74 -7.81
N LEU A 22 -2.44 7.58 -7.96
CA LEU A 22 -3.78 7.14 -8.37
C LEU A 22 -3.79 6.28 -9.66
N PRO A 23 -3.02 6.60 -10.72
CA PRO A 23 -2.89 5.73 -11.88
C PRO A 23 -2.39 4.31 -11.55
N VAL A 24 -1.43 4.18 -10.63
CA VAL A 24 -0.88 2.88 -10.22
C VAL A 24 -1.93 2.07 -9.47
N LEU A 25 -2.61 2.67 -8.49
CA LEU A 25 -3.69 2.01 -7.75
C LEU A 25 -4.85 1.58 -8.66
N ASN A 26 -5.22 2.42 -9.65
CA ASN A 26 -6.24 2.05 -10.63
C ASN A 26 -5.80 0.87 -11.52
N SER A 27 -4.51 0.80 -11.88
CA SER A 27 -3.97 -0.34 -12.61
C SER A 27 -4.05 -1.60 -11.74
N ALA A 28 -3.56 -1.53 -10.51
CA ALA A 28 -3.58 -2.64 -9.56
C ALA A 28 -5.00 -3.19 -9.29
N ALA A 29 -6.00 -2.29 -9.19
CA ALA A 29 -7.41 -2.68 -9.11
C ALA A 29 -7.85 -3.51 -10.33
N ARG A 30 -7.44 -3.12 -11.55
CA ARG A 30 -7.75 -3.86 -12.79
C ARG A 30 -7.04 -5.21 -12.85
N TYR A 31 -5.87 -5.33 -12.25
CA TYR A 31 -5.12 -6.59 -12.11
C TYR A 31 -5.65 -7.50 -10.99
N GLY A 32 -6.65 -7.07 -10.22
CA GLY A 32 -7.28 -7.88 -9.17
C GLY A 32 -6.54 -7.88 -7.83
N VAL A 33 -5.75 -6.83 -7.55
CA VAL A 33 -5.17 -6.61 -6.22
C VAL A 33 -6.29 -6.35 -5.22
N GLY A 34 -6.30 -7.11 -4.12
CA GLY A 34 -7.42 -7.13 -3.17
C GLY A 34 -7.47 -5.93 -2.24
N TYR A 35 -6.32 -5.37 -1.87
CA TYR A 35 -6.24 -4.23 -0.95
C TYR A 35 -5.38 -3.13 -1.55
N LEU A 36 -5.93 -1.91 -1.59
CA LEU A 36 -5.32 -0.74 -2.21
C LEU A 36 -5.42 0.44 -1.26
N LEU A 37 -4.28 1.03 -0.93
CA LEU A 37 -4.20 2.22 -0.08
C LEU A 37 -3.38 3.30 -0.77
N SER A 38 -3.80 4.56 -0.65
CA SER A 38 -3.00 5.70 -1.06
C SER A 38 -2.22 6.29 0.10
N ILE A 39 -1.11 6.96 -0.19
CA ILE A 39 -0.42 7.78 0.81
C ILE A 39 -1.04 9.18 0.77
N ALA A 40 -1.66 9.61 1.87
CA ALA A 40 -2.32 10.91 1.98
C ALA A 40 -1.31 12.06 1.84
N GLN A 41 -0.09 11.87 2.36
CA GLN A 41 0.94 12.89 2.37
C GLN A 41 2.30 12.28 2.01
N PRO A 42 2.59 12.09 0.71
CA PRO A 42 3.88 11.51 0.28
C PRO A 42 5.07 12.43 0.57
N ASP A 43 4.83 13.74 0.59
CA ASP A 43 5.82 14.74 1.01
C ASP A 43 5.36 15.36 2.33
N SER A 44 6.14 15.13 3.39
CA SER A 44 5.86 15.62 4.74
C SER A 44 5.83 17.15 4.85
N GLN A 45 6.34 17.87 3.84
CA GLN A 45 6.32 19.33 3.79
C GLN A 45 5.08 19.89 3.05
N LEU A 46 4.35 19.05 2.32
CA LEU A 46 3.14 19.46 1.59
C LEU A 46 1.88 19.07 2.36
N PRO A 47 0.77 19.82 2.20
CA PRO A 47 -0.50 19.46 2.80
C PRO A 47 -0.99 18.10 2.27
N ALA A 48 -1.63 17.33 3.15
CA ALA A 48 -2.23 16.06 2.79
C ALA A 48 -3.25 16.23 1.65
N ARG A 49 -3.20 15.31 0.69
CA ARG A 49 -4.10 15.24 -0.44
C ARG A 49 -5.35 14.46 -0.06
N SER A 50 -6.52 15.01 -0.34
CA SER A 50 -7.77 14.22 -0.33
C SER A 50 -7.76 13.26 -1.52
N VAL A 51 -7.83 11.96 -1.21
CA VAL A 51 -7.95 10.90 -2.19
C VAL A 51 -9.36 10.32 -2.05
N ASP A 52 -10.28 10.68 -2.94
CA ASP A 52 -11.69 10.31 -2.80
C ASP A 52 -11.99 8.85 -3.17
N ARG A 53 -11.06 8.19 -3.89
CA ARG A 53 -11.32 6.88 -4.53
C ARG A 53 -10.69 5.69 -3.83
N PHE A 54 -9.72 5.92 -2.96
CA PHE A 54 -9.01 4.89 -2.19
C PHE A 54 -8.84 5.38 -0.75
N ASN A 55 -8.86 4.45 0.20
CA ASN A 55 -8.50 4.80 1.57
C ASN A 55 -7.05 5.26 1.59
N ALA A 56 -6.79 6.35 2.31
CA ALA A 56 -5.46 6.91 2.44
C ALA A 56 -4.94 6.72 3.85
N ILE A 57 -3.65 6.38 3.96
CA ILE A 57 -2.92 6.35 5.23
C ILE A 57 -1.98 7.56 5.28
N HIS A 58 -1.73 8.06 6.47
CA HIS A 58 -0.71 9.07 6.71
C HIS A 58 0.65 8.40 6.95
N ASP A 59 0.64 7.33 7.74
CA ASP A 59 1.84 6.59 8.11
C ASP A 59 1.64 5.07 8.00
N PHE A 60 2.73 4.35 7.74
CA PHE A 60 2.69 2.88 7.62
C PHE A 60 2.31 2.18 8.94
N GLU A 61 2.50 2.83 10.08
CA GLU A 61 2.10 2.27 11.39
C GLU A 61 0.60 1.96 11.47
N GLU A 62 -0.23 2.67 10.71
CA GLU A 62 -1.68 2.44 10.64
C GLU A 62 -2.06 1.07 10.05
N VAL A 63 -1.16 0.46 9.27
CA VAL A 63 -1.39 -0.82 8.58
C VAL A 63 -0.49 -1.94 9.06
N MET A 64 0.46 -1.62 9.95
CA MET A 64 1.32 -2.63 10.54
C MET A 64 0.53 -3.45 11.56
N PRO A 65 0.78 -4.77 11.65
CA PRO A 65 0.21 -5.56 12.71
C PRO A 65 0.65 -4.98 14.05
N THR A 66 -0.31 -4.71 14.93
CA THR A 66 0.00 -4.38 16.32
C THR A 66 0.75 -5.55 16.92
N ASN A 67 2.00 -5.32 17.31
CA ASN A 67 2.76 -6.29 18.09
C ASN A 67 2.23 -6.27 19.54
N ASP A 68 1.02 -6.78 19.72
CA ASP A 68 0.46 -7.06 21.02
C ASP A 68 0.84 -8.50 21.39
N PRO A 69 1.78 -8.71 22.33
CA PRO A 69 2.17 -10.05 22.75
C PRO A 69 1.08 -10.78 23.56
N THR A 70 -0.08 -10.15 23.77
CA THR A 70 -1.17 -10.62 24.64
C THR A 70 -2.43 -11.09 23.87
N LEU A 71 -2.41 -11.05 22.53
CA LEU A 71 -3.43 -11.65 21.65
C LEU A 71 -3.01 -13.02 21.11
#